data_AF-A0A6C0AN13-F1
#
_entry.id   AF-A0A6C0AN13-F1
#
_cell.length_a   1.000
_cell.length_b   1.000
_cell.length_c   1.000
_cell.angle_alpha   90.00
_cell.angle_beta   90.00
_cell.angle_gamma   90.00
#
_symmetry.space_group_name_H-M   'P 1'
#
loop_
_entity.id
_entity.type
_entity.pdbx_description
1 polymer ?
#
loop_
_entity_poly.entity_id
_entity_poly.type
_entity_poly.pdbx_seq_one_letter_code
_entity_poly.pdbx_strand_id
1 'polypeptide(L)'
;MSGNINDTKINIIKENVDNLIIDLDNILDKGENISDYEYNLKKKYKFLEKTSPALFNLIFKEYNTQNFNKSNLQSILDMMLQQIEKIQKSKVTQHDASVNIGEHLAQTFIPQLKK
;
A
#
# COMPACT_ATOMS: atom_id res chain seq x y z
N MET A 1 -9.44 11.78 8.98
CA MET A 1 -8.55 12.33 10.02
C MET A 1 -7.14 12.36 9.45
N SER A 2 -6.57 13.53 9.19
CA SER A 2 -5.16 13.64 8.77
C SER A 2 -4.30 13.47 10.01
N GLY A 3 -3.81 12.25 10.26
CA GLY A 3 -2.85 12.00 11.34
C GLY A 3 -1.53 12.72 11.06
N ASN A 4 -0.85 13.18 12.11
CA ASN A 4 0.51 13.68 11.98
C ASN A 4 1.37 12.58 11.34
N ILE A 5 2.11 12.91 10.29
CA ILE A 5 2.95 11.94 9.59
C ILE A 5 3.93 11.24 10.54
N ASN A 6 4.32 11.93 11.63
CA ASN A 6 5.15 11.41 12.72
C ASN A 6 4.51 10.29 13.54
N ASP A 7 3.19 10.17 13.54
CA ASP A 7 2.46 9.14 14.27
C ASP A 7 2.26 7.87 13.42
N THR A 8 2.68 7.89 12.15
CA THR A 8 2.50 6.78 11.22
C THR A 8 3.39 5.61 11.64
N LYS A 9 2.78 4.48 12.00
CA LYS A 9 3.48 3.25 12.39
C LYS A 9 3.86 2.43 11.16
N ILE A 10 4.92 2.85 10.47
CA ILE A 10 5.39 2.29 9.19
C ILE A 10 5.51 0.76 9.23
N ASN A 11 6.18 0.22 10.25
CA ASN A 11 6.40 -1.23 10.37
C ASN A 11 5.09 -2.01 10.47
N ILE A 12 4.10 -1.46 11.19
CA ILE A 12 2.78 -2.08 11.32
C ILE A 12 2.05 -2.06 9.97
N ILE A 13 2.12 -0.95 9.22
CA ILE A 13 1.50 -0.87 7.89
C ILE A 13 2.11 -1.92 6.96
N LYS A 14 3.44 -2.00 6.91
CA LYS A 14 4.15 -2.97 6.07
C LYS A 14 3.75 -4.40 6.41
N GLU A 15 3.82 -4.77 7.69
CA GLU A 15 3.43 -6.10 8.17
C GLU A 15 1.96 -6.42 7.87
N ASN A 16 1.04 -5.46 8.06
CA ASN A 16 -0.39 -5.68 7.77
C ASN A 16 -0.62 -5.89 6.27
N VAL A 17 0.08 -5.16 5.40
CA VAL A 17 -0.05 -5.34 3.95
C VAL A 17 0.54 -6.67 3.51
N ASP A 18 1.74 -7.02 3.96
CA ASP A 18 2.37 -8.29 3.60
C ASP A 18 1.51 -9.49 4.03
N ASN A 19 0.97 -9.45 5.25
CA ASN A 19 0.06 -10.49 5.74
C ASN A 19 -1.28 -10.51 4.99
N LEU A 20 -1.83 -9.34 4.63
CA LEU A 20 -3.05 -9.26 3.83
C LEU A 20 -2.85 -9.90 2.45
N ILE A 21 -1.72 -9.62 1.79
CA ILE A 21 -1.35 -10.24 0.50
C ILE A 21 -1.27 -11.75 0.64
N ILE A 22 -0.61 -12.27 1.69
CA ILE A 22 -0.51 -13.72 1.96
C ILE A 22 -1.89 -14.34 2.18
N ASP A 23 -2.77 -13.71 2.95
CA ASP A 23 -4.13 -14.22 3.15
C ASP A 23 -4.93 -14.26 1.85
N LEU A 24 -4.83 -13.23 1.01
CA LEU A 24 -5.50 -13.17 -0.28
C LEU A 24 -5.00 -14.25 -1.23
N ASP A 25 -3.69 -14.52 -1.23
CA ASP A 25 -3.10 -15.64 -1.98
C ASP A 25 -3.67 -16.98 -1.52
N ASN A 26 -3.71 -17.21 -0.21
CA ASN A 26 -4.25 -18.44 0.35
C ASN A 26 -5.75 -18.64 0.02
N ILE A 27 -6.53 -17.56 -0.12
CA ILE A 27 -7.94 -17.64 -0.53
C ILE A 27 -8.03 -18.05 -2.01
N LEU A 28 -7.26 -17.40 -2.88
CA LEU A 28 -7.25 -17.70 -4.31
C LEU A 28 -6.72 -19.10 -4.61
N ASP A 29 -5.67 -19.55 -3.90
CA ASP A 29 -5.08 -20.88 -4.07
C ASP A 29 -6.06 -22.01 -3.69
N LYS A 30 -7.05 -21.72 -2.84
CA LYS A 30 -8.16 -22.62 -2.52
C LYS A 30 -9.31 -22.58 -3.53
N GLY A 31 -9.25 -21.69 -4.51
CA GLY A 31 -10.33 -21.45 -5.48
C GLY A 31 -11.54 -20.73 -4.89
N GLU A 32 -11.35 -20.02 -3.77
CA GLU A 32 -12.40 -19.29 -3.07
C GLU A 32 -12.49 -17.83 -3.56
N ASN A 33 -13.65 -17.20 -3.34
CA ASN A 33 -13.84 -15.80 -3.72
C ASN A 33 -13.41 -14.86 -2.58
N ILE A 34 -12.48 -13.95 -2.88
CA ILE A 34 -12.00 -12.92 -1.94
C ILE A 34 -13.15 -12.08 -1.35
N SER A 35 -14.20 -11.81 -2.12
CA SER A 35 -15.35 -11.02 -1.66
C SER A 35 -16.05 -11.63 -0.44
N ASP A 36 -16.04 -12.95 -0.29
CA ASP A 36 -16.65 -13.65 0.84
C ASP A 36 -15.91 -13.40 2.17
N TYR A 37 -14.66 -12.93 2.08
CA TYR A 37 -13.78 -12.69 3.21
C TYR A 37 -13.70 -11.23 3.64
N GLU A 38 -14.40 -10.31 2.98
CA GLU A 38 -14.27 -8.86 3.20
C GLU A 38 -14.41 -8.47 4.68
N TYR A 39 -15.47 -8.93 5.34
CA TYR A 39 -15.72 -8.63 6.75
C TYR A 39 -14.59 -9.16 7.66
N ASN A 40 -14.14 -10.39 7.42
CA ASN A 40 -13.11 -11.03 8.23
C ASN A 40 -11.75 -10.34 8.04
N LEU A 41 -11.40 -9.98 6.80
CA LEU A 41 -10.17 -9.27 6.47
C LEU A 41 -10.18 -7.86 7.06
N LYS A 42 -11.27 -7.10 6.95
CA LYS A 42 -11.42 -5.79 7.61
C LYS A 42 -11.26 -5.89 9.13
N LYS A 43 -11.80 -6.95 9.74
CA LYS A 43 -11.67 -7.18 11.18
C LYS A 43 -10.24 -7.56 11.58
N LYS A 44 -9.58 -8.44 10.83
CA LYS A 44 -8.19 -8.89 11.07
C LYS A 44 -7.20 -7.74 10.88
N TYR A 45 -7.36 -6.97 9.81
CA TYR A 45 -6.51 -5.84 9.43
C TYR A 45 -7.11 -4.49 9.81
N LYS A 46 -7.80 -4.42 10.96
CA LYS A 46 -8.51 -3.21 11.44
C LYS A 46 -7.60 -1.99 11.54
N PHE A 47 -6.32 -2.18 11.85
CA PHE A 47 -5.36 -1.08 11.87
C PHE A 47 -5.20 -0.47 10.48
N LEU A 48 -4.96 -1.30 9.47
CA LEU A 48 -4.80 -0.86 8.08
C LEU A 48 -6.10 -0.25 7.53
N GLU A 49 -7.24 -0.87 7.81
CA GLU A 49 -8.56 -0.34 7.40
C GLU A 49 -8.83 1.04 8.03
N LYS A 50 -8.51 1.24 9.31
CA LYS A 50 -8.74 2.51 10.00
C LYS A 50 -7.75 3.60 9.60
N THR A 51 -6.48 3.26 9.44
CA THR A 51 -5.40 4.24 9.24
C THR A 51 -5.10 4.51 7.77
N SER A 52 -5.40 3.55 6.89
CA SER A 52 -5.19 3.67 5.44
C SER A 52 -6.31 2.95 4.68
N PRO A 53 -7.58 3.36 4.85
CA PRO A 53 -8.74 2.71 4.22
C PRO A 53 -8.62 2.66 2.70
N ALA A 54 -8.04 3.69 2.08
CA ALA A 54 -7.80 3.72 0.64
C ALA A 54 -6.82 2.63 0.19
N LEU A 55 -5.73 2.39 0.94
CA LEU A 55 -4.76 1.35 0.65
C LEU A 55 -5.39 -0.04 0.81
N PHE A 56 -6.11 -0.28 1.92
CA PHE A 56 -6.83 -1.54 2.12
C PHE A 56 -7.80 -1.82 0.96
N ASN A 57 -8.64 -0.83 0.61
CA ASN A 57 -9.62 -0.99 -0.45
C ASN A 57 -8.99 -1.17 -1.83
N LEU A 58 -7.88 -0.48 -2.12
CA LEU A 58 -7.14 -0.66 -3.37
C LEU A 58 -6.64 -2.09 -3.48
N ILE A 59 -5.96 -2.59 -2.45
CA ILE A 59 -5.44 -3.97 -2.43
C ILE A 59 -6.61 -4.93 -2.61
N PHE A 60 -7.62 -4.86 -1.77
CA PHE A 60 -8.75 -5.79 -1.76
C PHE A 60 -9.51 -5.84 -3.09
N LYS A 61 -9.79 -4.68 -3.71
CA LYS A 61 -10.54 -4.61 -4.98
C LYS A 61 -9.71 -5.08 -6.16
N GLU A 62 -8.46 -4.64 -6.24
CA GLU A 62 -7.62 -4.93 -7.40
C GLU A 62 -7.10 -6.36 -7.36
N TYR A 63 -6.97 -6.99 -6.19
CA TYR A 63 -6.40 -8.34 -6.07
C TYR A 63 -7.14 -9.42 -6.86
N ASN A 64 -8.44 -9.23 -7.10
CA ASN A 64 -9.24 -10.16 -7.90
C ASN A 64 -9.21 -9.85 -9.41
N THR A 65 -8.48 -8.81 -9.82
CA THR A 65 -8.33 -8.45 -11.23
C THR A 65 -7.13 -9.16 -11.83
N GLN A 66 -7.26 -9.64 -13.07
CA GLN A 66 -6.18 -10.34 -13.78
C GLN A 66 -4.92 -9.47 -14.01
N ASN A 67 -5.05 -8.15 -13.87
CA ASN A 67 -3.98 -7.19 -14.12
C ASN A 67 -3.25 -6.74 -12.85
N PHE A 68 -3.59 -7.31 -11.69
CA PHE A 68 -2.95 -6.91 -10.45
C PHE A 68 -1.51 -7.38 -10.39
N ASN A 69 -0.59 -6.41 -10.43
CA ASN A 69 0.84 -6.66 -10.32
C ASN A 69 1.29 -6.44 -8.87
N LYS A 70 1.43 -7.56 -8.13
CA LYS A 70 1.88 -7.59 -6.73
C LYS A 70 3.21 -6.87 -6.53
N SER A 71 4.18 -7.15 -7.41
CA SER A 71 5.53 -6.57 -7.33
C SER A 71 5.50 -5.04 -7.50
N ASN A 72 4.68 -4.54 -8.42
CA ASN A 72 4.48 -3.09 -8.58
C ASN A 72 3.84 -2.46 -7.35
N LEU A 73 2.79 -3.08 -6.78
CA LEU A 73 2.19 -2.58 -5.54
C LEU A 73 3.23 -2.51 -4.42
N GLN A 74 3.97 -3.61 -4.19
CA GLN A 74 4.98 -3.67 -3.14
C GLN A 74 6.06 -2.62 -3.34
N SER A 75 6.56 -2.45 -4.57
CA SER A 75 7.55 -1.42 -4.90
C SER A 75 7.04 0.00 -4.62
N ILE A 76 5.81 0.31 -5.01
CA ILE A 76 5.19 1.63 -4.77
C ILE A 76 4.96 1.85 -3.27
N LEU A 77 4.47 0.84 -2.55
CA LEU A 77 4.23 0.94 -1.11
C LEU A 77 5.54 1.14 -0.36
N ASP A 78 6.56 0.35 -0.65
CA ASP A 78 7.88 0.48 -0.01
C ASP A 78 8.47 1.88 -0.26
N MET A 79 8.32 2.43 -1.46
CA MET A 79 8.70 3.80 -1.75
C MET A 79 7.98 4.81 -0.86
N MET A 80 6.65 4.74 -0.80
CA MET A 80 5.85 5.68 0.00
C MET A 80 6.22 5.58 1.49
N LEU A 81 6.35 4.36 2.02
CA LEU A 81 6.74 4.11 3.41
C LEU A 81 8.15 4.62 3.72
N GLN A 82 9.12 4.43 2.82
CA GLN A 82 10.47 4.98 2.98
C GLN A 82 10.48 6.51 2.99
N GLN A 83 9.64 7.17 2.19
CA GLN A 83 9.56 8.64 2.22
C GLN A 83 8.93 9.13 3.52
N ILE A 84 7.89 8.44 4.03
CA ILE A 84 7.34 8.73 5.36
C ILE A 84 8.44 8.60 6.41
N GLU A 85 9.24 7.53 6.38
CA GLU A 85 10.35 7.33 7.32
C GLU A 85 11.37 8.48 7.26
N LYS A 86 11.72 8.94 6.05
CA LYS A 86 12.64 10.07 5.86
C LYS A 86 12.06 11.37 6.42
N ILE A 87 10.76 11.61 6.25
CA ILE A 87 10.08 12.78 6.83
C ILE A 87 10.10 12.70 8.36
N GLN A 88 9.78 11.53 8.93
CA GLN A 88 9.80 11.30 10.39
C GLN A 88 11.19 11.52 10.98
N LYS A 89 12.25 11.17 10.24
CA LYS A 89 13.66 11.41 10.60
C LYS A 89 14.15 12.82 10.25
N SER A 90 13.26 13.72 9.82
CA SER A 90 13.57 15.10 9.39
C SER A 90 14.66 15.18 8.31
N LYS A 91 14.81 14.13 7.48
CA LYS A 91 15.80 14.08 6.39
C LYS A 91 15.31 14.78 5.12
N VAL A 92 14.00 14.83 4.93
CA VAL A 92 13.33 15.48 3.80
C VAL A 92 12.04 16.15 4.28
N THR A 93 11.59 17.18 3.57
CA THR A 93 10.27 17.75 3.83
C THR A 93 9.17 16.90 3.20
N GLN A 94 7.90 17.13 3.59
CA GLN A 94 6.76 16.52 2.91
C GLN A 94 6.70 16.92 1.43
N HIS A 95 7.12 18.15 1.10
CA HIS A 95 7.18 18.62 -0.28
C HIS A 95 8.20 17.81 -1.09
N ASP A 96 9.43 17.67 -0.59
CA ASP A 96 10.50 16.92 -1.27
C ASP A 96 10.10 15.46 -1.50
N ALA A 97 9.50 14.83 -0.49
CA ALA A 97 8.97 13.48 -0.59
C ALA A 97 7.87 13.37 -1.65
N SER A 98 6.94 14.33 -1.70
CA SER A 98 5.86 14.36 -2.68
C SER A 98 6.40 14.51 -4.11
N VAL A 99 7.39 15.38 -4.32
CA VAL A 99 8.06 15.55 -5.61
C VAL A 99 8.73 14.25 -6.03
N ASN A 100 9.49 13.63 -5.13
CA ASN A 100 10.20 12.39 -5.42
C ASN A 100 9.25 11.23 -5.80
N ILE A 101 8.16 11.05 -5.05
CA ILE A 101 7.13 10.05 -5.37
C ILE A 101 6.48 10.38 -6.72
N GLY A 102 6.09 11.64 -6.94
CA GLY A 102 5.44 12.07 -8.18
C GLY A 102 6.31 11.81 -9.41
N GLU A 103 7.60 12.15 -9.35
CA GLU A 103 8.56 11.90 -10.42
C GLU A 103 8.72 10.41 -10.72
N HIS A 104 8.81 9.57 -9.69
CA HIS A 104 8.95 8.13 -9.90
C HIS A 104 7.68 7.51 -10.52
N LEU A 105 6.49 7.90 -10.03
CA LEU A 105 5.22 7.44 -10.60
C LEU A 105 5.07 7.92 -12.05
N ALA A 106 5.44 9.17 -12.34
CA ALA A 106 5.43 9.70 -13.69
C ALA A 106 6.35 8.88 -14.62
N GLN A 107 7.57 8.57 -14.20
CA GLN A 107 8.49 7.72 -14.98
C GLN A 107 7.95 6.29 -15.16
N THR A 108 7.21 5.76 -14.19
CA THR A 108 6.65 4.41 -14.26
C THR A 108 5.47 4.33 -15.24
N PHE A 109 4.55 5.30 -15.19
CA PHE A 109 3.26 5.23 -15.87
C PHE A 109 3.14 6.08 -17.12
N ILE A 110 3.99 7.11 -17.30
CA ILE A 110 3.97 7.97 -18.50
C ILE A 110 5.06 7.48 -19.45
N PRO A 111 4.72 6.83 -20.59
CA PRO A 111 5.71 6.20 -21.48
C PRO A 111 6.79 7.16 -21.97
N GLN A 112 6.42 8.43 -22.18
CA GLN A 112 7.31 9.48 -22.69
C GLN A 112 8.38 9.91 -21.67
N LEU A 113 8.21 9.54 -20.40
CA LEU A 113 9.10 9.89 -19.30
C LEU A 113 9.90 8.69 -18.78
N LYS A 114 9.70 7.49 -19.35
CA LYS A 114 10.51 6.30 -19.04
C LYS A 114 11.95 6.58 -19.45
N LYS A 115 12.88 6.48 -18.51
CA LYS A 115 14.32 6.56 -18.76
C LYS A 115 14.89 5.22 -19.17
#